data_AF-W1YHE5-F1
#
_entry.id   AF-W1YHE5-F1
#
_cell.length_a   1.000
_cell.length_b   1.000
_cell.length_c   1.000
_cell.angle_alpha   90.00
_cell.angle_beta   90.00
_cell.angle_gamma   90.00
#
_symmetry.space_group_name_H-M   'P 1'
#
loop_
_entity.id
_entity.type
_entity.pdbx_description
1 polymer ?
#
loop_
_entity_poly.entity_id
_entity_poly.type
_entity_poly.pdbx_seq_one_letter_code
_entity_poly.pdbx_strand_id
1 'polypeptide(L)'
;IDDPMNGPEQTIIWLLRMPRLLMAAIIGAGLAVSGVIMQAIVKNPLADPYILGISSGASLGATVAILFGVGVMFGENFVGVMAFVGAMAISFGV
;
A
#
# COMPACT_ATOMS: atom_id res chain seq x y z
N ILE A 1 3.06 -22.60 -26.48
CA ILE A 1 1.88 -23.29 -25.89
C ILE A 1 0.80 -22.27 -26.05
N ASP A 2 0.17 -22.35 -27.21
CA ASP A 2 -0.71 -21.32 -27.74
C ASP A 2 -2.05 -22.02 -27.72
N ASP A 3 -2.69 -22.04 -26.54
CA ASP A 3 -4.02 -22.62 -26.41
C ASP A 3 -4.98 -21.75 -27.23
N PRO A 4 -5.68 -22.28 -28.25
CA PRO A 4 -6.59 -21.51 -29.10
C PRO A 4 -7.82 -20.96 -28.36
N MET A 5 -7.95 -21.28 -27.06
CA MET A 5 -9.01 -20.81 -26.16
C MET A 5 -8.56 -19.68 -25.21
N ASN A 6 -7.27 -19.32 -25.15
CA ASN A 6 -6.75 -18.28 -24.26
C ASN A 6 -6.08 -17.17 -25.09
N GLY A 7 -6.89 -16.27 -25.66
CA GLY A 7 -6.37 -15.10 -26.35
C GLY A 7 -5.60 -14.16 -25.39
N PRO A 8 -4.72 -13.27 -25.91
CA PRO A 8 -4.01 -12.27 -25.11
C PRO A 8 -4.95 -11.48 -24.18
N GLU A 9 -6.20 -11.27 -24.58
CA GLU A 9 -7.25 -10.68 -23.73
C GLU A 9 -7.44 -11.40 -22.39
N GLN A 10 -7.44 -12.73 -22.37
CA GLN A 10 -7.72 -13.51 -21.17
C GLN A 10 -6.56 -13.41 -20.17
N THR A 11 -5.32 -13.43 -20.66
CA THR A 11 -4.13 -13.14 -19.86
C THR A 11 -4.17 -11.72 -19.29
N ILE A 12 -4.53 -10.71 -20.07
CA ILE A 12 -4.58 -9.32 -19.59
C ILE A 12 -5.64 -9.15 -18.50
N ILE A 13 -6.83 -9.74 -18.68
CA ILE A 13 -7.92 -9.65 -17.72
C ILE A 13 -7.49 -10.34 -16.42
N TRP A 14 -7.07 -11.60 -16.48
CA TRP A 14 -6.82 -12.41 -15.29
C TRP A 14 -5.49 -12.13 -14.58
N LEU A 15 -4.41 -11.86 -15.31
CA LEU A 15 -3.08 -11.67 -14.72
C LEU A 15 -2.74 -10.20 -14.44
N LEU A 16 -3.39 -9.25 -15.11
CA LEU A 16 -3.09 -7.82 -14.95
C LEU A 16 -4.21 -7.05 -14.25
N ARG A 17 -5.46 -7.18 -14.73
CA ARG A 17 -6.57 -6.34 -14.26
C ARG A 17 -7.20 -6.85 -12.97
N MET A 18 -7.53 -8.14 -12.91
CA MET A 18 -8.15 -8.77 -11.74
C MET A 18 -7.35 -8.56 -10.43
N PRO A 19 -6.02 -8.82 -10.37
CA PRO A 19 -5.28 -8.59 -9.15
C PRO A 19 -5.22 -7.11 -8.75
N ARG A 20 -5.09 -6.19 -9.72
CA ARG A 20 -5.09 -4.75 -9.44
C ARG A 20 -6.45 -4.24 -8.94
N LEU A 21 -7.55 -4.75 -9.49
CA LEU A 21 -8.90 -4.43 -9.05
C LEU A 21 -9.11 -4.86 -7.60
N LEU A 22 -8.68 -6.08 -7.26
CA LEU A 22 -8.79 -6.63 -5.91
C LEU A 22 -7.99 -5.79 -4.89
N MET A 23 -6.74 -5.45 -5.23
CA MET A 23 -5.92 -4.58 -4.39
C MET A 23 -6.55 -3.19 -4.21
N ALA A 24 -7.06 -2.58 -5.28
CA ALA A 24 -7.74 -1.29 -5.21
C ALA A 24 -8.98 -1.33 -4.32
N ALA A 25 -9.79 -2.38 -4.41
CA ALA A 25 -10.96 -2.56 -3.56
C ALA A 25 -10.60 -2.72 -2.08
N ILE A 26 -9.60 -3.55 -1.76
CA ILE A 26 -9.15 -3.78 -0.38
C ILE A 26 -8.54 -2.50 0.22
N ILE A 27 -7.63 -1.85 -0.50
CA ILE A 27 -6.97 -0.62 -0.05
C ILE A 27 -8.01 0.50 0.12
N GLY A 28 -8.92 0.67 -0.83
CA GLY A 28 -9.98 1.67 -0.77
C GLY A 28 -10.91 1.48 0.44
N ALA A 29 -11.33 0.24 0.71
CA ALA A 29 -12.12 -0.08 1.89
C ALA A 29 -11.36 0.24 3.20
N GLY A 30 -10.08 -0.10 3.28
CA GLY A 30 -9.23 0.22 4.43
C GLY A 30 -9.08 1.73 4.68
N LEU A 31 -8.83 2.51 3.61
CA LEU A 31 -8.73 3.96 3.69
C LEU A 31 -10.05 4.62 4.09
N ALA A 32 -11.19 4.12 3.59
CA ALA A 32 -12.50 4.62 3.97
C ALA A 32 -12.77 4.41 5.47
N VAL A 33 -12.47 3.22 6.00
CA VAL A 33 -12.62 2.92 7.44
C VAL A 33 -11.69 3.78 8.29
N SER A 34 -10.41 3.89 7.91
CA SER A 34 -9.45 4.75 8.62
C SER A 34 -9.87 6.22 8.63
N GLY A 35 -10.38 6.73 7.51
CA GLY A 35 -10.89 8.10 7.38
C GLY A 35 -12.08 8.38 8.30
N VAL A 36 -13.07 7.49 8.32
CA VAL A 36 -14.25 7.64 9.20
C VAL A 36 -13.84 7.58 10.67
N ILE A 37 -12.93 6.68 11.04
CA ILE A 37 -12.40 6.59 12.41
C ILE A 37 -11.69 7.90 12.80
N MET A 38 -10.83 8.42 11.92
CA MET A 38 -10.13 9.69 12.17
C MET A 38 -11.12 10.83 12.36
N GLN A 39 -12.03 11.02 11.41
CA GLN A 39 -13.06 12.07 11.45
C GLN A 39 -13.90 11.99 12.74
N ALA A 40 -14.23 10.78 13.22
CA ALA A 40 -14.95 10.57 14.46
C ALA A 40 -14.13 10.95 15.71
N ILE A 41 -12.84 10.60 15.76
CA ILE A 41 -11.96 10.90 16.90
C ILE A 41 -11.74 12.40 17.05
N VAL A 42 -11.34 13.08 15.96
CA VAL A 42 -11.10 14.54 15.99
C VAL A 42 -12.38 15.36 15.86
N LYS A 43 -13.54 14.71 15.70
CA LYS A 43 -14.85 15.34 15.51
C LYS A 43 -14.82 16.43 14.42
N ASN A 44 -14.01 16.20 13.38
CA ASN A 44 -13.79 17.15 12.29
C ASN A 44 -13.95 16.42 10.95
N PRO A 45 -14.98 16.75 10.15
CA PRO A 45 -15.23 16.10 8.86
C PRO A 45 -14.16 16.40 7.80
N LEU A 46 -13.29 17.38 8.02
CA LEU A 46 -12.16 17.70 7.13
C LEU A 46 -10.85 16.99 7.53
N ALA A 47 -10.85 16.20 8.59
CA ALA A 47 -9.65 15.52 9.04
C ALA A 47 -9.29 14.34 8.13
N ASP A 48 -8.03 14.29 7.71
CA ASP A 48 -7.47 13.22 6.88
C ASP A 48 -6.43 12.43 7.70
N PRO A 49 -6.54 11.08 7.79
CA PRO A 49 -5.53 10.23 8.43
C PRO A 49 -4.10 10.42 7.88
N TYR A 50 -3.91 10.93 6.67
CA TYR A 50 -2.59 11.27 6.13
C TYR A 50 -1.82 12.31 6.97
N ILE A 51 -2.51 13.12 7.78
CA ILE A 51 -1.90 14.19 8.59
C ILE A 51 -1.06 13.65 9.76
N LEU A 52 -1.26 12.39 10.18
CA LEU A 52 -0.49 11.78 11.29
C LEU A 52 0.95 11.39 10.93
N GLY A 53 1.40 11.62 9.69
CA GLY A 53 2.77 11.30 9.27
C GLY A 53 3.03 9.82 8.98
N ILE A 54 2.02 8.95 9.07
CA ILE A 54 2.15 7.52 8.76
C ILE A 54 2.58 7.30 7.30
N SER A 55 2.06 8.12 6.38
CA SER A 55 2.42 8.08 4.96
C SER A 55 3.83 8.59 4.67
N SER A 56 4.26 9.65 5.35
CA SER A 56 5.64 10.13 5.23
C SER A 56 6.65 9.15 5.86
N GLY A 57 6.27 8.44 6.93
CA GLY A 57 7.05 7.33 7.48
C GLY A 57 7.19 6.18 6.48
N ALA A 58 6.10 5.82 5.80
CA ALA A 58 6.12 4.78 4.77
C ALA A 58 7.03 5.14 3.59
N SER A 59 6.92 6.37 3.08
CA SER A 59 7.73 6.84 1.95
C SER A 59 9.21 6.98 2.31
N LEU A 60 9.53 7.40 3.54
CA LEU A 60 10.89 7.40 4.06
C LEU A 60 11.47 5.98 4.09
N GLY A 61 10.74 5.02 4.66
CA GLY A 61 11.15 3.62 4.71
C GLY A 61 11.38 3.02 3.31
N ALA A 62 10.47 3.27 2.37
CA ALA A 62 10.62 2.86 0.98
C ALA A 62 11.85 3.48 0.29
N THR A 63 12.07 4.78 0.49
CA THR A 63 13.19 5.52 -0.12
C THR A 63 14.52 5.03 0.42
N VAL A 64 14.62 4.78 1.73
CA VAL A 64 15.82 4.23 2.36
C VAL A 64 16.12 2.83 1.81
N ALA A 65 15.09 2.00 1.64
CA ALA A 65 15.24 0.67 1.04
C ALA A 65 15.78 0.75 -0.40
N ILE A 66 15.19 1.61 -1.24
CA ILE A 66 15.58 1.77 -2.65
C ILE A 66 16.98 2.36 -2.79
N LEU A 67 17.31 3.40 -2.03
CA LEU A 67 18.56 4.15 -2.20
C LEU A 67 19.77 3.45 -1.58
N PHE A 68 19.60 2.85 -0.40
CA PHE A 68 20.69 2.21 0.34
C PHE A 68 20.69 0.68 0.22
N GLY A 69 19.71 0.10 -0.48
CA GLY A 69 19.54 -1.36 -0.52
C GLY A 69 19.23 -1.94 0.87
N VAL A 70 18.65 -1.17 1.77
CA VAL A 70 18.36 -1.67 3.11
C VAL A 70 17.20 -2.66 3.03
N GLY A 71 17.43 -3.88 3.49
CA GLY A 71 16.42 -4.94 3.49
C GLY A 71 16.40 -5.85 2.27
N VAL A 72 17.38 -5.83 1.37
CA VAL A 72 17.42 -6.77 0.21
C VAL A 72 17.34 -8.24 0.65
N MET A 73 17.76 -8.56 1.88
CA MET A 73 17.61 -9.88 2.49
C MET A 73 16.14 -10.35 2.65
N PHE A 74 15.17 -9.43 2.61
CA PHE A 74 13.74 -9.74 2.64
C PHE A 74 13.16 -10.14 1.27
N GLY A 75 14.00 -10.25 0.23
CA GLY A 75 13.61 -10.73 -1.10
C GLY A 75 12.94 -9.65 -1.95
N GLU A 76 12.15 -10.06 -2.94
CA GLU A 76 11.56 -9.17 -3.96
C GLU A 76 10.63 -8.09 -3.38
N ASN A 77 10.06 -8.32 -2.19
CA ASN A 77 9.14 -7.39 -1.52
C ASN A 77 9.82 -6.46 -0.49
N PHE A 78 11.15 -6.33 -0.53
CA PHE A 78 11.89 -5.56 0.48
C PHE A 78 11.43 -4.11 0.62
N VAL A 79 11.06 -3.46 -0.48
CA VAL A 79 10.53 -2.08 -0.49
C VAL A 79 9.23 -1.99 0.31
N GLY A 80 8.31 -2.95 0.12
CA GLY A 80 7.03 -2.98 0.83
C GLY A 80 7.22 -3.22 2.33
N VAL A 81 8.13 -4.12 2.70
CA VAL A 81 8.45 -4.41 4.11
C VAL A 81 9.04 -3.17 4.79
N MET A 82 10.02 -2.51 4.15
CA MET A 82 10.63 -1.31 4.72
C MET A 82 9.68 -0.11 4.78
N ALA A 83 8.79 0.04 3.79
CA ALA A 83 7.71 1.02 3.85
C ALA A 83 6.78 0.76 5.04
N PHE A 84 6.39 -0.49 5.26
CA PHE A 84 5.54 -0.87 6.39
C PHE A 84 6.22 -0.62 7.74
N VAL A 85 7.50 -0.98 7.87
CA VAL A 85 8.29 -0.73 9.09
C VAL A 85 8.42 0.77 9.36
N GLY A 86 8.69 1.58 8.32
CA GLY A 86 8.73 3.03 8.44
C GLY A 86 7.39 3.63 8.88
N ALA A 87 6.27 3.14 8.32
CA ALA A 87 4.93 3.55 8.71
C ALA A 87 4.62 3.19 10.19
N MET A 88 4.92 1.96 10.61
CA MET A 88 4.73 1.51 11.99
C MET A 88 5.56 2.32 12.98
N ALA A 89 6.83 2.58 12.66
CA ALA A 89 7.72 3.35 13.53
C ALA A 89 7.16 4.75 13.82
N ILE A 90 6.62 5.44 12.81
CA ILE A 90 5.95 6.74 13.02
C ILE A 90 4.63 6.57 13.78
N SER A 91 3.83 5.55 13.47
CA SER A 91 2.56 5.30 14.16
C SER A 91 2.71 5.04 15.66
N PHE A 92 3.84 4.49 16.13
CA PHE A 92 4.13 4.31 17.55
C PHE A 92 4.77 5.53 18.20
N GLY A 93 5.36 6.43 17.41
CA GLY A 93 6.03 7.63 17.90
C GLY A 93 5.12 8.85 18.08
N VAL A 94 3.91 8.82 17.52
CA VAL A 94 2.82 9.80 17.68
C VAL A 94 1.83 9.31 18.71
#